data_AF-A0A8D8EY39-F1
#
_entry.id   AF-A0A8D8EY39-F1
#
_cell.length_a   1.000
_cell.length_b   1.000
_cell.length_c   1.000
_cell.angle_alpha   90.00
_cell.angle_beta   90.00
_cell.angle_gamma   90.00
#
_symmetry.space_group_name_H-M   'P 1'
#
loop_
_entity.id
_entity.type
_entity.pdbx_description
1 polymer ?
#
loop_
_entity_poly.entity_id
_entity_poly.type
_entity_poly.pdbx_seq_one_letter_code
_entity_poly.pdbx_strand_id
1 'polypeptide(L)'
;RAGPLSGKKFGNPGEKLVKKKWNLDELPKFEKNFYQEHPDLARRTAQEVETYRRSKEITVRGHNCPKPVLNFYEANFPANVMDVIARQNFTEPTAIQAQ
;
A
#
# COMPACT_ATOMS: atom_id res chain seq x y z
N ARG A 1 -57.49 21.37 -28.05
CA ARG A 1 -56.44 20.55 -28.73
C ARG A 1 -55.13 20.80 -27.99
N ALA A 2 -54.73 19.90 -27.09
CA ALA A 2 -53.47 20.00 -26.37
C ALA A 2 -52.37 19.32 -27.20
N GLY A 3 -51.33 20.07 -27.59
CA GLY A 3 -50.15 19.50 -28.24
C GLY A 3 -49.26 18.77 -27.23
N PRO A 4 -48.53 17.71 -27.61
CA PRO A 4 -47.71 16.98 -26.65
C PRO A 4 -46.51 17.82 -26.22
N LEU A 5 -46.28 17.88 -24.91
CA LEU A 5 -45.06 18.41 -24.31
C LEU A 5 -43.89 17.53 -24.77
N SER A 6 -42.99 18.13 -25.56
CA SER A 6 -41.74 17.52 -26.00
C SER A 6 -40.95 17.07 -24.76
N GLY A 7 -40.91 15.77 -24.51
CA GLY A 7 -40.08 15.17 -23.48
C GLY A 7 -38.62 15.49 -23.81
N LYS A 8 -38.01 16.39 -23.01
CA LYS A 8 -36.57 16.64 -23.07
C LYS A 8 -35.87 15.32 -22.81
N LYS A 9 -35.40 14.67 -23.86
CA LYS A 9 -34.50 13.51 -23.78
C LYS A 9 -33.20 14.02 -23.16
N PHE A 10 -32.99 13.76 -21.88
CA PHE A 10 -31.67 13.86 -21.30
C PHE A 10 -30.78 12.88 -22.08
N GLY A 11 -29.76 13.39 -22.77
CA GLY A 11 -28.83 12.57 -23.55
C GLY A 11 -28.23 11.46 -22.68
N ASN A 12 -27.80 10.37 -23.31
CA ASN A 12 -27.29 9.21 -22.59
C ASN A 12 -26.10 9.63 -21.70
N PRO A 13 -26.18 9.43 -20.37
CA PRO A 13 -25.07 9.75 -19.48
C PRO A 13 -23.84 8.98 -19.92
N GLY A 14 -22.80 9.72 -20.33
CA GLY A 14 -21.53 9.13 -20.76
C GLY A 14 -21.23 9.24 -22.26
N GLU A 15 -22.13 9.77 -23.09
CA GLU A 15 -21.93 9.90 -24.54
C GLU A 15 -20.67 10.71 -24.92
N LYS A 16 -20.21 11.61 -24.04
CA LYS A 16 -19.00 12.41 -24.23
C LYS A 16 -17.78 11.90 -23.46
N LEU A 17 -17.85 10.72 -22.85
CA LEU A 17 -16.71 10.14 -22.14
C LEU A 17 -15.68 9.66 -23.15
N VAL A 18 -14.48 10.23 -23.06
CA VAL A 18 -13.33 9.78 -23.84
C VAL A 18 -12.41 8.99 -22.92
N LYS A 19 -11.90 7.85 -23.42
CA LYS A 19 -10.89 7.08 -22.68
C LYS A 19 -9.67 7.97 -22.46
N LYS A 20 -9.31 8.20 -21.19
CA LYS A 20 -8.10 8.93 -20.85
C LYS A 20 -6.88 8.20 -21.43
N LYS A 21 -6.15 8.90 -22.30
CA LYS A 21 -4.84 8.45 -22.79
C LYS A 21 -3.79 8.94 -21.79
N TRP A 22 -3.05 8.00 -21.22
CA TRP A 22 -1.90 8.30 -20.37
C TRP A 22 -0.66 8.28 -21.24
N ASN A 23 -0.06 9.44 -21.51
CA ASN A 23 1.25 9.49 -22.12
C ASN A 23 2.29 9.35 -21.01
N LEU A 24 2.92 8.17 -20.90
CA LEU A 24 3.89 7.88 -19.84
C LEU A 24 5.14 8.78 -19.91
N ASP A 25 5.48 9.29 -21.09
CA ASP A 25 6.63 10.16 -21.30
C ASP A 25 6.37 11.60 -20.82
N GLU A 26 5.10 12.03 -20.78
CA GLU A 26 4.69 13.34 -20.26
C GLU A 26 4.47 13.32 -18.74
N LEU A 27 4.47 12.14 -18.11
CA LEU A 27 4.28 12.05 -16.68
C LEU A 27 5.57 12.46 -15.95
N PRO A 28 5.48 13.30 -14.90
CA PRO A 28 6.61 13.57 -14.04
C PRO A 28 7.19 12.29 -13.47
N LYS A 29 8.52 12.18 -13.46
CA LYS A 29 9.21 11.09 -12.77
C LYS A 29 8.90 11.16 -11.28
N PHE A 30 8.65 9.99 -10.69
CA PHE A 30 8.40 9.83 -9.27
C PHE A 30 9.19 8.63 -8.78
N GLU A 31 10.00 8.83 -7.75
CA GLU A 31 10.72 7.74 -7.08
C GLU A 31 9.70 6.85 -6.38
N LYS A 32 9.80 5.54 -6.55
CA LYS A 32 8.84 4.58 -6.00
C LYS A 32 9.45 3.72 -4.91
N ASN A 33 10.75 3.46 -5.00
CA ASN A 33 11.42 2.58 -4.08
C ASN A 33 12.26 3.38 -3.09
N PHE A 34 11.62 3.73 -1.98
CA PHE A 34 12.29 4.34 -0.83
C PHE A 34 12.66 3.32 0.25
N TYR A 35 12.39 2.03 0.00
CA TYR A 35 12.57 1.01 1.02
C TYR A 35 14.06 0.80 1.29
N GLN A 36 14.44 0.98 2.55
CA GLN A 36 15.78 0.70 3.04
C GLN A 36 15.67 -0.37 4.13
N GLU A 37 16.23 -1.54 3.87
CA GLU A 37 16.21 -2.64 4.82
C GLU A 37 17.04 -2.30 6.07
N HIS A 38 16.44 -2.48 7.24
CA HIS A 38 17.15 -2.28 8.51
C HIS A 38 18.25 -3.35 8.70
N PRO A 39 19.42 -3.03 9.26
CA PRO A 39 20.52 -4.00 9.43
C PRO A 39 20.11 -5.28 10.18
N ASP A 40 19.20 -5.18 11.15
CA ASP A 40 18.70 -6.36 11.89
C ASP A 40 17.82 -7.25 11.00
N LEU A 41 17.04 -6.63 10.12
CA LEU A 41 16.22 -7.33 9.14
C LEU A 41 17.11 -8.04 8.12
N ALA A 42 18.13 -7.34 7.61
CA ALA A 42 19.11 -7.87 6.66
C ALA A 42 19.85 -9.09 7.23
N ARG A 43 20.20 -9.06 8.52
CA ARG A 43 20.89 -10.15 9.22
C ARG A 43 20.02 -11.37 9.54
N ARG A 44 18.68 -11.24 9.54
CA ARG A 44 17.78 -12.38 9.79
C ARG A 44 17.95 -13.47 8.75
N THR A 45 18.09 -14.69 9.23
CA THR A 45 18.16 -15.88 8.39
C THR A 45 16.79 -16.20 7.80
N ALA A 46 16.79 -16.96 6.70
CA ALA A 46 15.56 -17.43 6.08
C ALA A 46 14.73 -18.30 7.05
N GLN A 47 15.39 -19.09 7.90
CA GLN A 47 14.72 -19.95 8.89
C GLN A 47 14.00 -19.14 9.97
N GLU A 48 14.62 -18.06 10.47
CA GLU A 48 13.98 -17.16 11.45
C GLU A 48 12.76 -16.46 10.83
N VAL A 49 12.88 -15.98 9.60
CA VAL A 49 11.79 -15.35 8.85
C VAL A 49 10.62 -16.31 8.67
N GLU A 50 10.91 -17.55 8.28
CA GLU A 50 9.88 -18.57 8.07
C GLU A 50 9.22 -19.01 9.40
N THR A 51 10.00 -19.10 10.47
CA THR A 51 9.49 -19.35 11.83
C THR A 51 8.52 -18.24 12.26
N TYR A 52 8.86 -16.98 12.01
CA TYR A 52 8.00 -15.84 12.30
C TYR A 52 6.72 -15.84 11.45
N ARG A 53 6.84 -16.09 10.13
CA ARG A 53 5.67 -16.18 9.25
C ARG A 53 4.69 -17.25 9.71
N ARG A 54 5.21 -18.43 10.08
CA ARG A 54 4.39 -19.53 10.61
C ARG A 54 3.70 -19.15 11.93
N SER A 55 4.42 -18.52 12.86
CA SER A 55 3.85 -18.15 14.16
C SER A 55 2.81 -17.05 14.10
N LYS A 56 2.84 -16.21 13.05
CA LYS A 56 1.88 -15.12 12.79
C LYS A 56 0.86 -15.46 11.69
N GLU A 57 0.80 -16.72 11.23
CA GLU A 57 -0.13 -17.19 10.19
C GLU A 57 -0.01 -16.43 8.85
N ILE A 58 1.19 -15.96 8.52
CA ILE A 58 1.48 -15.20 7.29
C ILE A 58 1.83 -16.16 6.15
N THR A 59 1.13 -16.02 5.02
CA THR A 59 1.46 -16.72 3.77
C THR A 59 1.83 -15.72 2.68
N VAL A 60 3.01 -15.89 2.09
CA VAL A 60 3.53 -15.01 1.04
C VAL A 60 3.45 -15.71 -0.31
N ARG A 61 2.96 -15.00 -1.34
CA ARG A 61 2.93 -15.47 -2.73
C ARG A 61 3.66 -14.48 -3.62
N GLY A 62 4.70 -14.94 -4.32
CA GLY A 62 5.51 -14.11 -5.22
C GLY A 62 7.00 -14.33 -5.01
N HIS A 63 7.81 -13.64 -5.81
CA HIS A 63 9.27 -13.64 -5.70
C HIS A 63 9.76 -12.33 -5.09
N ASN A 64 10.91 -12.36 -4.42
CA ASN A 64 11.57 -11.19 -3.83
C ASN A 64 10.69 -10.40 -2.84
N CYS A 65 9.79 -11.08 -2.11
CA CYS A 65 9.03 -10.43 -1.06
C CYS A 65 9.95 -10.07 0.12
N PRO A 66 9.88 -8.83 0.64
CA PRO A 66 10.73 -8.39 1.74
C PRO A 66 10.48 -9.22 3.00
N LYS A 67 11.47 -9.24 3.88
CA LYS A 67 11.37 -9.88 5.19
C LYS A 67 10.41 -9.09 6.08
N PRO A 68 9.69 -9.76 6.99
CA PRO A 68 8.78 -9.07 7.89
C PRO A 68 9.54 -8.25 8.94
N VAL A 69 9.09 -7.01 9.19
CA VAL A 69 9.55 -6.16 10.29
C VAL A 69 8.93 -6.61 11.60
N LEU A 70 9.77 -6.93 12.57
CA LEU A 70 9.34 -7.48 13.86
C LEU A 70 9.13 -6.37 14.89
N ASN A 71 9.79 -5.22 14.69
CA ASN A 71 9.70 -4.06 15.57
C ASN A 71 9.48 -2.79 14.75
N PHE A 72 8.75 -1.81 15.31
CA PHE A 72 8.46 -0.56 14.60
C PHE A 72 9.70 0.25 14.20
N TYR A 73 10.80 0.16 14.97
CA TYR A 73 12.05 0.87 14.64
C TYR A 73 12.73 0.32 13.37
N GLU A 74 12.40 -0.90 12.95
CA GLU A 74 12.95 -1.51 11.73
C GLU A 74 12.28 -0.98 10.46
N ALA A 75 11.12 -0.31 10.59
CA ALA A 75 10.35 0.21 9.46
C ALA A 75 10.82 1.60 8.98
N ASN A 76 11.87 2.17 9.59
CA ASN A 76 12.46 3.46 9.24
C ASN A 76 11.44 4.63 9.21
N PHE A 77 10.48 4.61 10.15
CA PHE A 77 9.50 5.68 10.26
C PHE A 77 10.12 6.98 10.78
N PRO A 78 9.61 8.15 10.34
CA PRO A 78 9.96 9.44 10.93
C PRO A 78 9.71 9.48 12.44
N ALA A 79 10.51 10.26 13.17
CA ALA A 79 10.43 10.37 14.63
C ALA A 79 9.02 10.72 15.14
N ASN A 80 8.31 11.63 14.46
CA ASN A 80 6.95 12.02 14.82
C ASN A 80 5.95 10.86 14.72
N VAL A 81 6.17 9.88 13.84
CA VAL A 81 5.32 8.68 13.73
C VAL A 81 5.63 7.72 14.86
N MET A 82 6.92 7.51 15.15
CA MET A 82 7.37 6.66 16.26
C MET A 82 6.86 7.17 17.62
N ASP A 83 6.82 8.48 17.82
CA ASP A 83 6.26 9.10 19.03
C ASP A 83 4.77 8.76 19.21
N VAL A 84 3.99 8.77 18.12
CA VAL A 84 2.56 8.43 18.17
C VAL A 84 2.37 6.95 18.48
N ILE A 85 3.14 6.07 17.86
CA ILE A 85 3.11 4.62 18.12
C ILE A 85 3.39 4.36 19.61
N ALA A 86 4.41 5.00 20.17
CA ALA A 86 4.75 4.90 21.59
C ALA A 86 3.62 5.41 22.49
N ARG A 87 3.01 6.56 22.17
CA ARG A 87 1.87 7.12 22.93
C ARG A 87 0.64 6.22 22.94
N GLN A 88 0.43 5.42 21.89
CA GLN A 88 -0.66 4.45 21.81
C GLN A 88 -0.34 3.13 22.51
N ASN A 89 0.85 2.98 23.10
CA ASN A 89 1.33 1.78 23.76
C ASN A 89 1.34 0.54 22.83
N PHE A 90 1.57 0.72 21.53
CA PHE A 90 1.77 -0.40 20.63
C PHE A 90 3.19 -0.95 20.79
N THR A 91 3.29 -2.22 21.16
CA THR A 91 4.56 -2.89 21.45
C THR A 91 5.18 -3.52 20.22
N GLU A 92 4.36 -4.11 19.35
CA GLU A 92 4.78 -4.79 18.13
C GLU A 92 3.82 -4.52 16.96
N PRO A 93 4.30 -4.53 15.71
CA PRO A 93 3.43 -4.52 14.54
C PRO A 93 2.56 -5.79 14.51
N THR A 94 1.31 -5.63 14.09
CA THR A 94 0.44 -6.78 13.80
C THR A 94 0.99 -7.60 12.63
N ALA A 95 0.53 -8.85 12.48
CA ALA A 95 0.99 -9.75 11.41
C ALA A 95 0.91 -9.12 10.00
N ILE A 96 -0.15 -8.35 9.72
CA ILE A 96 -0.34 -7.68 8.43
C ILE A 96 0.49 -6.40 8.28
N GLN A 97 0.90 -5.76 9.37
CA GLN A 97 1.80 -4.60 9.34
C GLN A 97 3.27 -5.02 9.27
N ALA A 98 3.58 -6.20 9.82
CA ALA A 98 4.92 -6.75 9.84
C ALA A 98 5.38 -7.16 8.43
N GLN A 99 4.48 -7.71 7.59
CA GLN A 99 4.81 -8.18 6.24
C GLN A 99 4.46 -7.16 5.16
#